data_AF-A0A975IRD2-F1
#
_entry.id   AF-A0A975IRD2-F1
#
_cell.length_a   1.000
_cell.length_b   1.000
_cell.length_c   1.000
_cell.angle_alpha   90.00
_cell.angle_beta   90.00
_cell.angle_gamma   90.00
#
_symmetry.space_group_name_H-M   'P 1'
#
loop_
_entity.id
_entity.type
_entity.pdbx_description
1 polymer ?
#
loop_
_entity_poly.entity_id
_entity_poly.type
_entity_poly.pdbx_seq_one_letter_code
_entity_poly.pdbx_strand_id
1 'polypeptide(L)'
;MLNKIASFIENFEIEYVIYFLLVAVLSLWSLITFKKRKFQLKIGRLNLFVNFVALGFLTYWLLILPGEINFSEKGIGLVIPVISIVFIVLAQKAIKRDDELVKSADRFR
;
A
#
# COMPACT_ATOMS: atom_id res chain seq x y z
N MET A 1 3.64 -21.27 -26.27
CA MET A 1 2.94 -21.24 -24.97
C MET A 1 3.90 -20.84 -23.85
N LEU A 2 5.04 -21.53 -23.70
CA LEU A 2 6.08 -21.19 -22.71
C LEU A 2 6.63 -19.76 -22.83
N ASN A 3 6.94 -19.28 -24.04
CA ASN A 3 7.44 -17.91 -24.23
C ASN A 3 6.43 -16.81 -23.85
N LYS A 4 5.13 -17.07 -23.97
CA LYS A 4 4.08 -16.12 -23.55
C LYS A 4 3.96 -16.05 -22.02
N ILE A 5 4.16 -17.18 -21.35
CA ILE A 5 4.15 -17.26 -19.88
C ILE A 5 5.39 -16.55 -19.34
N ALA A 6 6.57 -16.82 -19.91
CA ALA A 6 7.81 -16.15 -19.52
C ALA A 6 7.72 -14.62 -19.68
N SER A 7 7.24 -14.12 -20.84
CA SER A 7 7.04 -12.68 -21.04
C SER A 7 5.99 -12.09 -20.11
N PHE A 8 4.96 -12.84 -19.74
CA PHE A 8 3.94 -12.39 -18.80
C PHE A 8 4.50 -12.26 -17.37
N ILE A 9 5.34 -13.21 -16.95
CA ILE A 9 6.01 -13.18 -15.65
C ILE A 9 6.99 -12.00 -15.57
N GLU A 10 7.78 -11.75 -16.62
CA GLU A 10 8.75 -10.65 -16.66
C GLU A 10 8.05 -9.28 -16.61
N ASN A 11 6.92 -9.12 -17.31
CA ASN A 11 6.10 -7.91 -17.22
C ASN A 11 5.49 -7.72 -15.82
N PHE A 12 5.05 -8.81 -15.18
CA PHE A 12 4.48 -8.79 -13.84
C PHE A 12 5.48 -8.27 -12.80
N GLU A 13 6.76 -8.67 -12.87
CA GLU A 13 7.80 -8.19 -11.96
C GLU A 13 8.02 -6.68 -12.06
N ILE A 14 8.07 -6.13 -13.28
CA ILE A 14 8.25 -4.69 -13.51
C ILE A 14 7.05 -3.89 -13.01
N GLU A 15 5.82 -4.33 -13.32
CA GLU A 15 4.58 -3.71 -12.85
C GLU A 15 4.53 -3.67 -11.32
N TYR A 16 4.95 -4.75 -10.66
CA TYR A 16 5.00 -4.86 -9.21
C TYR A 16 5.99 -3.87 -8.60
N VAL A 17 7.19 -3.74 -9.15
CA VAL A 17 8.19 -2.77 -8.67
C VAL A 17 7.68 -1.33 -8.81
N ILE A 18 7.09 -0.98 -9.95
CA ILE A 18 6.52 0.37 -10.18
C ILE A 18 5.41 0.66 -9.17
N TYR A 19 4.57 -0.33 -8.88
CA TYR A 19 3.51 -0.22 -7.89
C TYR A 19 4.05 0.08 -6.48
N PHE A 20 5.07 -0.66 -6.02
CA PHE A 20 5.68 -0.41 -4.70
C PHE A 20 6.38 0.94 -4.61
N LEU A 21 7.02 1.37 -5.70
CA LEU A 21 7.59 2.72 -5.79
C LEU A 21 6.51 3.79 -5.68
N LEU A 22 5.35 3.62 -6.33
CA LEU A 22 4.22 4.54 -6.21
C LEU A 22 3.73 4.64 -4.76
N VAL A 23 3.56 3.50 -4.07
CA VAL A 23 3.16 3.44 -2.65
C VAL A 23 4.18 4.16 -1.77
N ALA A 24 5.47 3.93 -2.00
CA ALA A 24 6.55 4.57 -1.25
C ALA A 24 6.56 6.10 -1.46
N VAL A 25 6.43 6.57 -2.71
CA VAL A 25 6.35 7.99 -3.03
C VAL A 25 5.13 8.65 -2.38
N LEU A 26 3.95 8.01 -2.43
CA LEU A 26 2.75 8.53 -1.77
C LEU A 26 2.92 8.62 -0.24
N SER A 27 3.56 7.63 0.38
CA SER A 27 3.89 7.64 1.81
C SER A 27 4.83 8.79 2.17
N LEU A 28 5.90 8.98 1.40
CA LEU A 28 6.86 10.07 1.61
C LEU A 28 6.23 11.44 1.38
N TRP A 29 5.39 11.57 0.35
CA TRP A 29 4.64 12.79 0.08
C TRP A 29 3.75 13.16 1.27
N SER A 30 3.04 12.17 1.82
CA SER A 30 2.23 12.35 3.03
C SER A 30 3.08 12.89 4.19
N LEU A 31 4.30 12.38 4.37
CA LEU A 31 5.20 12.82 5.44
C LEU A 31 5.65 14.28 5.30
N ILE A 32 6.07 14.71 4.11
CA ILE A 32 6.52 16.10 3.87
C ILE A 32 5.36 17.12 3.96
N THR A 33 4.11 16.68 3.78
CA THR A 33 2.95 17.58 3.77
C THR A 33 2.31 17.77 5.15
N PHE A 34 3.10 17.60 6.22
CA PHE A 34 2.65 17.69 7.63
C PHE A 34 1.93 19.00 7.99
N LYS A 35 2.27 20.11 7.31
CA LYS A 35 1.61 21.42 7.52
C LYS A 35 0.14 21.44 7.08
N LYS A 36 -0.26 20.58 6.12
CA LYS A 36 -1.62 20.52 5.57
C LYS A 36 -2.29 19.21 5.99
N ARG A 37 -2.65 19.07 7.28
CA ARG A 37 -3.23 17.85 7.87
C ARG A 37 -4.41 17.25 7.08
N LYS A 38 -5.34 18.08 6.61
CA LYS A 38 -6.47 17.62 5.76
C LYS A 38 -6.01 16.97 4.44
N PHE A 39 -4.94 17.50 3.83
CA PHE A 39 -4.37 16.96 2.61
C PHE A 39 -3.56 15.69 2.89
N GLN A 40 -2.83 15.67 4.01
CA GLN A 40 -2.12 14.48 4.50
C GLN A 40 -3.07 13.28 4.68
N LEU A 41 -4.25 13.50 5.26
CA LEU A 41 -5.29 12.46 5.38
C LEU A 41 -5.87 12.03 4.02
N LYS A 42 -6.03 12.93 3.06
CA LYS A 42 -6.49 12.57 1.70
C LYS A 42 -5.48 11.68 0.98
N ILE A 43 -4.19 12.04 1.02
CA ILE A 43 -3.11 11.21 0.45
C ILE A 43 -3.03 9.87 1.17
N GLY A 44 -3.12 9.85 2.51
CA GLY A 44 -3.13 8.61 3.29
C GLY A 44 -4.26 7.66 2.88
N ARG A 45 -5.47 8.19 2.65
CA ARG A 45 -6.61 7.40 2.14
C ARG A 45 -6.39 6.87 0.73
N LEU A 46 -5.81 7.70 -0.15
CA LEU A 46 -5.46 7.27 -1.50
C LEU A 46 -4.42 6.13 -1.45
N ASN A 47 -3.39 6.27 -0.64
CA ASN A 47 -2.36 5.25 -0.48
C ASN A 47 -2.93 3.94 0.10
N LEU A 48 -3.85 4.04 1.05
CA LEU A 48 -4.58 2.88 1.58
C LEU A 48 -5.40 2.18 0.48
N PHE A 49 -6.12 2.94 -0.34
CA PHE A 49 -6.90 2.38 -1.45
C PHE A 49 -6.01 1.66 -2.46
N VAL A 50 -4.88 2.25 -2.84
CA VAL A 50 -3.88 1.64 -3.73
C VAL A 50 -3.40 0.30 -3.16
N ASN A 51 -3.08 0.23 -1.86
CA ASN A 51 -2.71 -1.01 -1.17
C ASN A 51 -3.81 -2.08 -1.15
N PHE A 52 -5.08 -1.69 -1.00
CA PHE A 52 -6.19 -2.64 -1.12
C PHE A 52 -6.34 -3.23 -2.52
N VAL A 53 -6.15 -2.41 -3.56
CA VAL A 53 -6.20 -2.89 -4.95
C VAL A 53 -5.10 -3.90 -5.22
N ALA A 54 -3.87 -3.64 -4.77
CA ALA A 54 -2.77 -4.60 -4.93
C ALA A 54 -2.96 -5.88 -4.13
N LEU A 55 -3.53 -5.81 -2.93
CA LEU A 55 -3.90 -7.00 -2.17
C LEU A 55 -4.87 -7.89 -2.96
N GLY A 56 -5.90 -7.27 -3.56
CA GLY A 56 -6.87 -7.99 -4.39
C GLY A 56 -6.25 -8.61 -5.64
N PHE A 57 -5.40 -7.84 -6.34
CA PHE A 57 -4.68 -8.33 -7.52
C PHE A 57 -3.72 -9.47 -7.20
N LEU A 58 -2.92 -9.36 -6.12
CA LEU A 58 -2.02 -10.41 -5.69
C LEU A 58 -2.74 -11.67 -5.25
N THR A 59 -3.88 -11.53 -4.57
CA THR A 59 -4.70 -12.67 -4.17
C THR A 59 -5.26 -13.39 -5.40
N TYR A 60 -5.73 -12.64 -6.40
CA TYR A 60 -6.18 -13.21 -7.67
C TYR A 60 -5.04 -13.93 -8.42
N TRP A 61 -3.85 -13.32 -8.48
CA TRP A 61 -2.68 -13.92 -9.12
C TRP A 61 -2.27 -15.23 -8.44
N LEU A 62 -2.25 -15.24 -7.11
CA LEU A 62 -1.94 -16.43 -6.32
C LEU A 62 -2.89 -17.61 -6.62
N LEU A 63 -4.16 -17.33 -6.89
CA LEU A 63 -5.17 -18.36 -7.19
C LEU A 63 -5.02 -18.97 -8.59
N ILE A 64 -4.38 -18.27 -9.54
CA ILE A 64 -4.26 -18.69 -10.95
C ILE A 64 -2.93 -19.36 -11.24
N LEU A 65 -1.93 -19.18 -10.37
CA LEU A 65 -0.63 -19.84 -10.53
C LEU A 65 -0.79 -21.36 -10.44
N PRO A 66 -0.22 -22.12 -11.41
CA PRO A 66 -0.29 -23.58 -11.37
C PRO A 66 0.33 -24.11 -10.09
N GLY A 67 -0.38 -25.03 -9.45
CA GLY A 67 -0.03 -25.66 -8.18
C GLY A 67 1.11 -26.66 -8.32
N GLU A 68 2.29 -26.22 -8.76
CA GLU A 68 3.50 -27.03 -8.58
C GLU A 68 3.96 -26.96 -7.12
N ILE A 69 4.40 -28.13 -6.66
CA ILE A 69 4.39 -28.67 -5.30
C ILE A 69 5.59 -28.18 -4.46
N ASN A 70 6.06 -26.96 -4.71
CA ASN A 70 7.03 -26.28 -3.85
C ASN A 70 6.29 -25.26 -2.99
N PHE A 71 5.51 -25.81 -2.04
CA PHE A 71 4.79 -25.11 -1.00
C PHE A 71 5.78 -24.44 -0.03
N SER A 72 6.15 -23.17 -0.26
CA SER A 72 6.63 -22.32 0.85
C SER A 72 6.68 -20.83 0.52
N GLU A 73 6.99 -20.44 -0.72
CA GLU A 73 7.23 -19.01 -1.02
C GLU A 73 5.99 -18.26 -1.52
N LYS A 74 4.95 -18.97 -1.98
CA LYS A 74 3.78 -18.38 -2.64
C LYS A 74 2.94 -17.47 -1.73
N GLY A 75 2.98 -17.66 -0.41
CA GLY A 75 2.20 -16.87 0.56
C GLY A 75 2.90 -15.63 1.10
N ILE A 76 4.24 -15.55 1.03
CA ILE A 76 5.02 -14.47 1.65
C ILE A 76 4.76 -13.13 0.94
N GLY A 77 4.50 -13.16 -0.37
CA GLY A 77 4.20 -11.95 -1.15
C GLY A 77 2.94 -11.20 -0.71
N LEU A 78 1.98 -11.89 -0.05
CA LEU A 78 0.78 -11.25 0.50
C LEU A 78 1.03 -10.56 1.86
N VAL A 79 2.08 -10.93 2.57
CA VAL A 79 2.37 -10.37 3.90
C VAL A 79 2.77 -8.89 3.80
N ILE A 80 3.53 -8.53 2.77
CA ILE A 80 4.00 -7.15 2.55
C ILE A 80 2.85 -6.13 2.41
N PRO A 81 1.87 -6.29 1.49
CA PRO A 81 0.77 -5.35 1.37
C PRO A 81 -0.11 -5.31 2.63
N VAL A 82 -0.28 -6.44 3.33
CA VAL A 82 -1.04 -6.48 4.61
C VAL A 82 -0.34 -5.62 5.68
N ILE A 83 0.96 -5.79 5.87
CA ILE A 83 1.75 -4.99 6.81
C ILE A 83 1.70 -3.50 6.43
N SER A 84 1.83 -3.19 5.14
CA SER A 84 1.72 -1.82 4.61
C SER A 84 0.38 -1.18 4.97
N ILE A 85 -0.73 -1.89 4.76
CA ILE A 85 -2.09 -1.42 5.13
C ILE A 85 -2.16 -1.09 6.62
N VAL A 86 -1.67 -1.98 7.49
CA VAL A 86 -1.69 -1.75 8.95
C VAL A 86 -0.94 -0.47 9.30
N PHE A 87 0.27 -0.26 8.78
CA PHE A 87 1.04 0.95 9.06
C PHE A 87 0.38 2.22 8.50
N ILE A 88 -0.20 2.17 7.30
CA ILE A 88 -0.92 3.31 6.72
C ILE A 88 -2.15 3.68 7.57
N VAL A 89 -2.88 2.69 8.09
CA VAL A 89 -4.04 2.94 8.97
C VAL A 89 -3.61 3.56 10.30
N LEU A 90 -2.53 3.04 10.91
CA LEU A 90 -1.98 3.59 12.15
C LEU A 90 -1.50 5.03 11.97
N ALA A 91 -0.78 5.32 10.88
CA ALA A 91 -0.32 6.66 10.54
C ALA A 91 -1.49 7.63 10.38
N GLN A 92 -2.55 7.24 9.65
CA GLN A 92 -3.75 8.07 9.49
C GLN A 92 -4.46 8.34 10.82
N LYS A 93 -4.55 7.35 11.70
CA LYS A 93 -5.13 7.51 13.04
C LYS A 93 -4.33 8.51 13.87
N ALA A 94 -3.00 8.43 13.84
CA ALA A 94 -2.12 9.38 14.53
C ALA A 94 -2.28 10.81 13.99
N ILE A 95 -2.27 10.98 12.66
CA ILE A 95 -2.46 12.30 12.01
C ILE A 95 -3.81 12.93 12.39
N LYS A 96 -4.88 12.11 12.44
CA LYS A 96 -6.21 12.60 12.83
C LYS A 96 -6.23 13.06 14.28
N ARG A 97 -5.60 12.30 15.19
CA ARG A 97 -5.48 12.67 16.60
C ARG A 97 -4.69 13.97 16.77
N ASP A 98 -3.58 14.13 16.05
CA ASP A 98 -2.80 15.37 16.06
C ASP A 98 -3.65 16.59 15.63
N ASP A 99 -4.42 16.45 14.55
CA ASP A 99 -5.30 17.52 14.03
C ASP A 99 -6.41 17.88 15.03
N GLU A 100 -6.98 16.89 15.72
CA GLU A 100 -7.97 17.10 16.78
C GLU A 100 -7.37 17.79 18.02
N LEU A 101 -6.15 17.41 18.41
CA LEU A 101 -5.43 18.03 19.54
C LEU A 101 -5.13 19.52 19.26
N VAL A 102 -4.59 19.84 18.08
CA VAL A 102 -4.31 21.23 17.68
C VAL A 102 -5.58 22.08 17.71
N LYS A 103 -6.68 21.58 17.11
CA LYS A 103 -7.97 22.28 17.15
C LYS A 103 -8.54 22.44 18.54
N SER A 104 -8.33 21.45 19.41
CA SER A 104 -8.82 21.53 20.78
C SER A 104 -8.09 22.59 21.60
N ALA A 105 -6.78 22.77 21.39
CA ALA A 105 -5.98 23.79 22.03
C ALA A 105 -6.36 25.21 21.53
N ASP A 106 -6.60 25.35 20.23
CA ASP A 106 -7.03 26.64 19.65
C ASP A 106 -8.38 27.12 20.19
N ARG A 107 -9.27 26.21 20.65
CA ARG A 107 -10.56 26.59 21.25
C ARG A 107 -10.47 27.21 22.65
N PHE A 108 -9.32 27.09 23.32
CA PHE A 108 -9.10 27.65 24.66
C PHE A 108 -8.35 29.00 24.63
N ARG A 109 -7.92 29.46 23.45
CA ARG A 109 -7.37 30.80 23.23
C ARG A 109 -8.47 31.74 22.77
#